data_AF-A0A934AYH1-F1
#
_entry.id   AF-A0A934AYH1-F1
#
_cell.length_a   1.000
_cell.length_b   1.000
_cell.length_c   1.000
_cell.angle_alpha   90.00
_cell.angle_beta   90.00
_cell.angle_gamma   90.00
#
_symmetry.space_group_name_H-M   'P 1'
#
loop_
_entity.id
_entity.type
_entity.pdbx_description
1 polymer ?
#
loop_
_entity_poly.entity_id
_entity_poly.type
_entity_poly.pdbx_seq_one_letter_code
_entity_poly.pdbx_strand_id
1 'polypeptide(L)'
;MPKAVALYSGGLDSTLAILVMQRHGVDVTALTFMNHFGCDISDKSSCSKDPFAAAVKFGFQVKLAHLSDKFLEIVKNPKYGHGKNMNPCIDCRVLMLKEAKEFMKLTGADFLITGEVVGQRPMSQRKNSFPMIDKAADVKGLVVRPLCGKILPATIPEETGLISRDMLHDFNGRSRKPQMALAEELGLTEYPAPAGGCLLTEPNYSHRLRELLAH
;
A
#
# COMPACT_ATOMS: atom_id res chain seq x y z
N MET A 1 21.65 -8.77 5.66
CA MET A 1 20.76 -7.59 5.62
C MET A 1 19.42 -8.09 5.12
N PRO A 2 18.32 -7.95 5.89
CA PRO A 2 17.00 -8.38 5.45
C PRO A 2 16.57 -7.61 4.20
N LYS A 3 15.90 -8.28 3.27
CA LYS A 3 15.40 -7.71 2.02
C LYS A 3 13.88 -7.73 2.02
N ALA A 4 13.26 -6.65 1.57
CA ALA A 4 11.81 -6.56 1.54
C ALA A 4 11.28 -5.88 0.28
N VAL A 5 10.09 -6.30 -0.14
CA VAL A 5 9.33 -5.65 -1.21
C VAL A 5 8.22 -4.79 -0.58
N ALA A 6 8.23 -3.49 -0.86
CA ALA A 6 7.23 -2.56 -0.32
C ALA A 6 6.18 -2.18 -1.37
N LEU A 7 4.90 -2.30 -1.02
CA LEU A 7 3.82 -1.71 -1.82
C LEU A 7 3.87 -0.19 -1.70
N TYR A 8 4.23 0.47 -2.80
CA TYR A 8 4.46 1.91 -2.83
C TYR A 8 3.39 2.62 -3.66
N SER A 9 2.75 3.62 -3.04
CA SER A 9 1.67 4.39 -3.66
C SER A 9 2.05 5.86 -3.93
N GLY A 10 3.27 6.26 -3.56
CA GLY A 10 3.68 7.67 -3.58
C GLY A 10 3.08 8.54 -2.45
N GLY A 11 2.14 8.00 -1.68
CA GLY A 11 1.54 8.70 -0.53
C GLY A 11 2.35 8.59 0.76
N LEU A 12 2.02 9.47 1.71
CA LEU A 12 2.63 9.57 3.05
C LEU A 12 2.83 8.20 3.71
N ASP A 13 1.74 7.44 3.89
CA ASP A 13 1.77 6.20 4.67
C ASP A 13 2.70 5.13 4.05
N SER A 14 2.73 5.01 2.72
CA SER A 14 3.64 4.06 2.04
C SER A 14 5.10 4.50 2.11
N THR A 15 5.38 5.80 2.01
CA THR A 15 6.75 6.32 2.13
C THR A 15 7.28 6.11 3.53
N LEU A 16 6.49 6.46 4.56
CA LEU A 16 6.89 6.26 5.96
C LEU A 16 7.20 4.80 6.28
N ALA A 17 6.39 3.86 5.79
CA ALA A 17 6.64 2.44 6.01
C ALA A 17 8.00 1.98 5.45
N ILE A 18 8.40 2.49 4.28
CA ILE A 18 9.72 2.24 3.69
C ILE A 18 10.82 2.85 4.56
N LEU A 19 10.68 4.13 4.91
CA LEU A 19 11.71 4.86 5.67
C LEU A 19 11.94 4.26 7.07
N VAL A 20 10.88 3.82 7.75
CA VAL A 20 10.99 3.10 9.01
C VAL A 20 11.81 1.83 8.82
N MET A 21 11.52 1.02 7.80
CA MET A 21 12.27 -0.22 7.56
C MET A 21 13.73 0.05 7.18
N GLN A 22 14.00 1.04 6.32
CA GLN A 22 15.36 1.43 5.93
C GLN A 22 16.19 1.93 7.12
N ARG A 23 15.62 2.74 8.02
CA ARG A 23 16.29 3.22 9.24
C ARG A 23 16.80 2.07 10.11
N HIS A 24 16.15 0.91 10.03
CA HIS A 24 16.52 -0.31 10.76
C HIS A 24 17.31 -1.32 9.92
N GLY A 25 17.90 -0.86 8.81
CA GLY A 25 18.83 -1.67 8.01
C GLY A 25 18.16 -2.73 7.13
N VAL A 26 16.89 -2.55 6.78
CA VAL A 26 16.22 -3.38 5.77
C VAL A 26 16.50 -2.80 4.38
N ASP A 27 16.94 -3.64 3.46
CA ASP A 27 17.06 -3.30 2.03
C ASP A 27 15.67 -3.38 1.38
N VAL A 28 15.14 -2.24 0.94
CA VAL A 28 13.76 -2.13 0.46
C VAL A 28 13.71 -1.85 -1.04
N THR A 29 13.05 -2.73 -1.78
CA THR A 29 12.63 -2.46 -3.16
C THR A 29 11.14 -2.14 -3.19
N ALA A 30 10.80 -0.93 -3.62
CA ALA A 30 9.41 -0.50 -3.77
C ALA A 30 8.80 -1.02 -5.08
N LEU A 31 7.53 -1.41 -5.03
CA LEU A 31 6.73 -1.83 -6.16
C LEU A 31 5.49 -0.94 -6.26
N THR A 32 5.38 -0.21 -7.36
CA THR A 32 4.24 0.65 -7.68
C THR A 32 3.41 0.02 -8.80
N PHE A 33 2.11 -0.09 -8.57
CA PHE A 33 1.19 -0.66 -9.54
C PHE A 33 0.48 0.41 -10.34
N MET A 34 0.64 0.36 -11.66
CA MET A 34 -0.09 1.19 -12.61
C MET A 34 -1.39 0.49 -13.00
N ASN A 35 -2.49 1.22 -12.97
CA ASN A 35 -3.82 0.75 -13.36
C ASN A 35 -4.63 1.93 -13.93
N HIS A 36 -5.65 1.63 -14.73
CA HIS A 36 -6.50 2.62 -15.42
C HIS A 36 -7.30 3.57 -14.51
N PHE A 37 -7.34 3.29 -13.21
CA PHE A 37 -8.14 4.02 -12.21
C PHE A 37 -7.27 4.69 -11.15
N GLY A 38 -5.94 4.52 -11.25
CA GLY A 38 -4.95 5.19 -10.43
C GLY A 38 -4.73 6.59 -10.98
N CYS A 39 -4.20 7.47 -10.15
CA CYS A 39 -3.68 8.74 -10.65
C CYS A 39 -2.59 8.43 -11.67
N ASP A 40 -2.88 8.71 -12.93
CA ASP A 40 -1.93 8.60 -14.02
C ASP A 40 -0.67 9.39 -13.64
N ILE A 41 0.49 8.72 -13.70
CA ILE A 41 1.80 9.34 -13.55
C ILE A 41 1.99 10.43 -14.65
N SER A 42 1.20 10.36 -15.73
CA SER A 42 1.17 11.33 -16.83
C SER A 42 0.16 12.48 -16.66
N ASP A 43 -0.79 12.44 -15.72
CA ASP A 43 -1.78 13.52 -15.57
C ASP A 43 -1.28 14.62 -14.63
N LYS A 44 -0.71 15.66 -15.24
CA LYS A 44 -0.25 16.89 -14.59
C LYS A 44 -1.36 17.67 -13.85
N SER A 45 -2.61 17.23 -13.91
CA SER A 45 -3.77 17.93 -13.35
C SER A 45 -4.19 17.45 -11.95
N SER A 46 -3.67 16.33 -11.42
CA SER A 46 -4.00 15.88 -10.05
C SER A 46 -2.91 15.11 -9.30
N CYS A 47 -1.80 14.73 -9.96
CA CYS A 47 -0.63 14.12 -9.31
C CYS A 47 0.69 14.71 -9.85
N SER A 48 0.81 16.02 -9.83
CA SER A 48 1.96 16.79 -10.37
C SER A 48 3.31 16.59 -9.64
N LYS A 49 3.47 15.57 -8.80
CA LYS A 49 4.75 15.24 -8.16
C LYS A 49 5.24 13.89 -8.66
N ASP A 50 6.47 13.89 -9.15
CA ASP A 50 7.23 12.68 -9.50
C ASP A 50 7.12 11.66 -8.35
N PRO A 51 6.46 10.49 -8.55
CA PRO A 51 6.35 9.46 -7.51
C PRO A 51 7.74 8.96 -7.06
N PHE A 52 8.78 9.21 -7.86
CA PHE A 52 10.16 8.86 -7.57
C PHE A 52 10.91 9.93 -6.77
N ALA A 53 10.34 11.12 -6.52
CA ALA A 53 11.05 12.18 -5.78
C ALA A 53 11.49 11.71 -4.37
N ALA A 54 10.62 11.01 -3.65
CA ALA A 54 10.97 10.40 -2.37
C ALA A 54 11.98 9.26 -2.54
N ALA A 55 11.85 8.45 -3.59
CA ALA A 55 12.77 7.34 -3.88
C ALA A 55 14.20 7.82 -4.14
N VAL A 56 14.34 8.90 -4.90
CA VAL A 56 15.63 9.56 -5.17
C VAL A 56 16.19 10.17 -3.88
N LYS A 57 15.37 10.91 -3.13
CA LYS A 57 15.80 11.58 -1.90
C LYS A 57 16.27 10.62 -0.81
N PHE A 58 15.58 9.48 -0.65
CA PHE A 58 15.81 8.53 0.44
C PHE A 58 16.52 7.24 -0.01
N GLY A 59 16.88 7.14 -1.29
CA GLY A 59 17.72 6.07 -1.80
C GLY A 59 17.08 4.67 -1.77
N PHE A 60 15.86 4.53 -2.32
CA PHE A 60 15.26 3.21 -2.56
C PHE A 60 14.87 3.04 -4.03
N GLN A 61 14.91 1.81 -4.52
CA GLN A 61 14.51 1.51 -5.90
C GLN A 61 12.99 1.39 -6.01
N VAL A 62 12.41 1.91 -7.09
CA VAL A 62 11.00 1.70 -7.41
C VAL A 62 10.90 0.94 -8.72
N LYS A 63 10.14 -0.16 -8.71
CA LYS A 63 9.75 -0.90 -9.89
C LYS A 63 8.29 -0.62 -10.22
N LEU A 64 8.01 -0.48 -11.50
CA LEU A 64 6.65 -0.30 -11.99
C LEU A 64 6.11 -1.65 -12.49
N ALA A 65 4.87 -1.96 -12.13
CA ALA A 65 4.15 -3.13 -12.63
C ALA A 65 2.74 -2.73 -13.09
N HIS A 66 2.28 -3.30 -14.20
CA HIS A 66 0.94 -3.04 -14.72
C HIS A 66 -0.05 -4.08 -14.21
N LEU A 67 -1.20 -3.62 -13.70
CA LEU A 67 -2.30 -4.50 -13.27
C LEU A 67 -3.53 -4.43 -14.18
N SER A 68 -3.47 -3.61 -15.24
CA SER A 68 -4.56 -3.22 -16.13
C SER A 68 -5.75 -4.19 -16.21
N ASP A 69 -5.61 -5.34 -16.89
CA ASP A 69 -6.74 -6.24 -17.13
C ASP A 69 -7.22 -6.95 -15.86
N LYS A 70 -6.29 -7.40 -15.01
CA LYS A 70 -6.60 -8.02 -13.71
C LYS A 70 -7.36 -7.05 -12.81
N PHE A 71 -7.00 -5.77 -12.88
CA PHE A 71 -7.63 -4.71 -12.09
C PHE A 71 -9.03 -4.39 -12.62
N LEU A 72 -9.21 -4.33 -13.94
CA LEU A 72 -10.53 -4.12 -14.54
C LEU A 72 -11.49 -5.24 -14.14
N GLU A 73 -11.03 -6.48 -14.11
CA GLU A 73 -11.85 -7.62 -13.72
C GLU A 73 -12.38 -7.52 -12.29
N ILE A 74 -11.52 -7.15 -11.33
CA ILE A 74 -11.96 -6.96 -9.94
C ILE A 74 -12.85 -5.71 -9.75
N VAL A 75 -12.79 -4.74 -10.67
CA VAL A 75 -13.72 -3.59 -10.67
C VAL A 75 -15.10 -4.02 -11.17
N LYS A 76 -15.16 -4.86 -12.20
CA LYS A 76 -16.41 -5.42 -12.73
C LYS A 76 -17.06 -6.38 -11.74
N ASN A 77 -16.29 -7.37 -11.28
CA ASN A 77 -16.77 -8.53 -10.52
C ASN A 77 -15.94 -8.74 -9.25
N PRO A 78 -15.98 -7.84 -8.26
CA PRO A 78 -15.22 -8.01 -7.02
C PRO A 78 -15.71 -9.21 -6.21
N LYS A 79 -14.79 -10.05 -5.75
CA LYS A 79 -15.13 -11.20 -4.89
C LYS A 79 -15.65 -10.76 -3.52
N TYR A 80 -15.14 -9.64 -3.00
CA TYR A 80 -15.52 -9.10 -1.69
C TYR A 80 -16.53 -7.95 -1.78
N GLY A 81 -17.13 -7.75 -2.96
CA GLY A 81 -18.10 -6.70 -3.23
C GLY A 81 -17.49 -5.31 -3.36
N HIS A 82 -18.33 -4.35 -3.74
CA HIS A 82 -17.96 -2.95 -3.80
C HIS A 82 -18.17 -2.26 -2.45
N GLY A 83 -17.26 -1.33 -2.12
CA GLY A 83 -17.42 -0.39 -1.03
C GLY A 83 -18.27 0.80 -1.46
N LYS A 84 -17.74 2.02 -1.29
CA LYS A 84 -18.39 3.21 -1.83
C LYS A 84 -18.33 3.18 -3.36
N ASN A 85 -19.49 3.29 -4.01
CA ASN A 85 -19.63 3.26 -5.46
C ASN A 85 -19.04 1.99 -6.10
N MET A 86 -18.00 2.09 -6.92
CA MET A 86 -17.38 0.93 -7.60
C MET A 86 -16.07 0.49 -6.96
N ASN A 87 -15.78 0.91 -5.73
CA ASN A 87 -14.48 0.69 -5.10
C ASN A 87 -14.29 -0.77 -4.64
N PRO A 88 -13.35 -1.56 -5.23
CA PRO A 88 -13.14 -2.96 -4.87
C PRO A 88 -11.91 -3.10 -3.95
N CYS A 89 -11.83 -2.30 -2.87
CA CYS A 89 -10.55 -2.07 -2.19
C CYS A 89 -9.93 -3.32 -1.56
N ILE A 90 -10.75 -4.28 -1.10
CA ILE A 90 -10.25 -5.56 -0.57
C ILE A 90 -9.63 -6.39 -1.69
N ASP A 91 -10.35 -6.58 -2.81
CA ASP A 91 -9.84 -7.29 -3.98
C ASP A 91 -8.57 -6.64 -4.56
N CYS A 92 -8.55 -5.31 -4.61
CA CYS A 92 -7.40 -4.52 -5.03
C CYS A 92 -6.16 -4.84 -4.19
N ARG A 93 -6.30 -4.88 -2.84
CA ARG A 93 -5.20 -5.23 -1.94
C ARG A 93 -4.76 -6.67 -2.11
N VAL A 94 -5.70 -7.60 -2.26
CA VAL A 94 -5.39 -9.02 -2.51
C VAL A 94 -4.62 -9.18 -3.81
N LEU A 95 -5.04 -8.52 -4.89
CA LEU A 95 -4.34 -8.55 -6.18
C LEU A 95 -2.93 -8.00 -6.05
N MET A 96 -2.75 -6.81 -5.47
CA MET A 96 -1.43 -6.20 -5.31
C MET A 96 -0.48 -7.06 -4.46
N LEU A 97 -0.98 -7.70 -3.40
CA LEU A 97 -0.16 -8.59 -2.57
C LEU A 97 0.23 -9.88 -3.29
N LYS A 98 -0.65 -10.45 -4.14
CA LYS A 98 -0.31 -11.61 -4.96
C LYS A 98 0.82 -11.28 -5.94
N GLU A 99 0.73 -10.16 -6.61
CA GLU A 99 1.77 -9.73 -7.57
C GLU A 99 3.08 -9.38 -6.85
N ALA A 100 3.00 -8.74 -5.68
CA ALA A 100 4.17 -8.46 -4.86
C ALA A 100 4.81 -9.74 -4.30
N LYS A 101 4.03 -10.78 -3.97
CA LYS A 101 4.55 -12.10 -3.58
C LYS A 101 5.37 -12.72 -4.70
N GLU A 102 4.88 -12.69 -5.93
CA GLU A 102 5.63 -13.23 -7.06
C GLU A 102 6.92 -12.43 -7.31
N PHE A 103 6.85 -11.10 -7.20
CA PHE A 103 8.05 -10.26 -7.29
C PHE A 103 9.05 -10.53 -6.15
N MET A 104 8.57 -10.72 -4.92
CA MET A 104 9.37 -11.07 -3.75
C MET A 104 10.13 -12.39 -3.98
N LYS A 105 9.47 -13.42 -4.51
CA LYS A 105 10.14 -14.69 -4.89
C LYS A 105 11.22 -14.48 -5.95
N LEU A 106 10.92 -13.73 -7.02
CA LEU A 106 11.84 -13.49 -8.12
C LEU A 106 13.11 -12.74 -7.68
N THR A 107 12.96 -11.84 -6.71
CA THR A 107 14.06 -11.00 -6.19
C THR A 107 14.77 -11.60 -4.98
N GLY A 108 14.27 -12.71 -4.45
CA GLY A 108 14.80 -13.33 -3.23
C GLY A 108 14.64 -12.43 -1.99
N ALA A 109 13.57 -11.64 -1.93
CA ALA A 109 13.23 -10.86 -0.74
C ALA A 109 12.58 -11.74 0.33
N ASP A 110 12.79 -11.38 1.59
CA ASP A 110 12.37 -12.15 2.76
C ASP A 110 10.89 -11.91 3.13
N PHE A 111 10.39 -10.69 2.92
CA PHE A 111 9.03 -10.30 3.30
C PHE A 111 8.45 -9.12 2.51
N LEU A 112 7.16 -8.86 2.74
CA LEU A 112 6.41 -7.75 2.14
C LEU A 112 6.18 -6.62 3.15
N ILE A 113 6.17 -5.38 2.67
CA ILE A 113 5.87 -4.19 3.46
C ILE A 113 4.64 -3.49 2.88
N THR A 114 3.75 -3.00 3.74
CA THR A 114 2.71 -2.05 3.35
C THR A 114 2.62 -0.88 4.33
N GLY A 115 2.22 0.29 3.83
CA GLY A 115 1.88 1.47 4.65
C GLY A 115 0.48 1.42 5.26
N GLU A 116 -0.12 0.25 5.42
CA GLU A 116 -1.48 0.17 5.96
C GLU A 116 -1.50 0.43 7.47
N VAL A 117 -2.52 1.17 7.93
CA VAL A 117 -2.72 1.53 9.35
C VAL A 117 -4.11 1.05 9.77
N VAL A 118 -4.20 0.35 10.91
CA VAL A 118 -5.49 -0.14 11.44
C VAL A 118 -6.45 1.02 11.67
N GLY A 119 -7.67 0.92 11.14
CA GLY A 119 -8.72 1.93 11.28
C GLY A 119 -8.62 3.10 10.31
N GLN A 120 -7.58 3.17 9.48
CA GLN A 120 -7.32 4.33 8.64
C GLN A 120 -8.26 4.41 7.44
N ARG A 121 -8.69 3.28 6.88
CA ARG A 121 -9.68 3.18 5.78
C ARG A 121 -10.85 2.26 6.18
N PRO A 122 -12.10 2.66 5.92
CA PRO A 122 -13.28 1.98 6.46
C PRO A 122 -13.59 0.64 5.79
N MET A 123 -13.03 0.31 4.63
CA MET A 123 -13.30 -0.95 3.92
C MET A 123 -12.15 -1.96 4.10
N SER A 124 -10.93 -1.56 3.76
CA SER A 124 -9.78 -2.46 3.62
C SER A 124 -8.86 -2.53 4.83
N GLN A 125 -8.91 -1.54 5.74
CA GLN A 125 -7.94 -1.41 6.83
C GLN A 125 -8.59 -1.56 8.21
N ARG A 126 -9.61 -2.43 8.34
CA ARG A 126 -10.11 -2.83 9.67
C ARG A 126 -9.19 -3.91 10.23
N LYS A 127 -9.16 -4.05 11.56
CA LYS A 127 -8.34 -5.08 12.23
C LYS A 127 -8.56 -6.48 11.67
N ASN A 128 -9.81 -6.83 11.35
CA ASN A 128 -10.17 -8.14 10.81
C ASN A 128 -9.99 -8.25 9.28
N SER A 129 -9.78 -7.14 8.57
CA SER A 129 -9.55 -7.14 7.12
C SER A 129 -8.16 -7.67 6.78
N PHE A 130 -7.13 -7.36 7.57
CA PHE A 130 -5.75 -7.77 7.27
C PHE A 130 -5.57 -9.29 7.23
N PRO A 131 -5.99 -10.08 8.24
CA PRO A 131 -5.84 -11.53 8.17
C PRO A 131 -6.61 -12.16 7.00
N MET A 132 -7.76 -11.60 6.64
CA MET A 132 -8.56 -12.03 5.50
C MET A 132 -7.82 -11.77 4.17
N ILE A 133 -7.33 -10.54 3.98
CA ILE A 133 -6.58 -10.12 2.80
C ILE A 133 -5.30 -10.95 2.65
N ASP A 134 -4.53 -11.08 3.72
CA ASP A 134 -3.26 -11.81 3.72
C ASP A 134 -3.47 -13.30 3.42
N LYS A 135 -4.53 -13.90 3.97
CA LYS A 135 -4.92 -15.29 3.64
C LYS A 135 -5.34 -15.42 2.18
N ALA A 136 -6.13 -14.49 1.66
CA ALA A 136 -6.61 -14.53 0.27
C ALA A 136 -5.50 -14.30 -0.78
N ALA A 137 -4.45 -13.58 -0.39
CA ALA A 137 -3.24 -13.39 -1.19
C ALA A 137 -2.16 -14.45 -0.93
N ASP A 138 -2.41 -15.39 -0.01
CA ASP A 138 -1.46 -16.45 0.38
C ASP A 138 -0.11 -15.89 0.87
N VAL A 139 -0.16 -14.86 1.71
CA VAL A 139 0.99 -14.16 2.30
C VAL A 139 0.85 -14.00 3.83
N LYS A 140 0.05 -14.87 4.46
CA LYS A 140 -0.18 -14.84 5.91
C LYS A 140 1.15 -14.88 6.66
N GLY A 141 1.36 -13.91 7.56
CA GLY A 141 2.58 -13.79 8.36
C GLY A 141 3.77 -13.16 7.65
N LEU A 142 3.69 -12.90 6.34
CA LEU A 142 4.79 -12.31 5.55
C LEU A 142 4.64 -10.80 5.31
N VAL A 143 3.49 -10.22 5.66
CA VAL A 143 3.21 -8.79 5.42
C VAL A 143 3.45 -7.98 6.69
N VAL A 144 4.56 -7.26 6.73
CA VAL A 144 4.91 -6.31 7.77
C VAL A 144 4.17 -4.98 7.52
N ARG A 145 3.59 -4.42 8.57
CA ARG A 145 2.86 -3.13 8.54
C ARG A 145 3.51 -2.16 9.52
N PRO A 146 4.63 -1.51 9.15
CA PRO A 146 5.50 -0.79 10.09
C PRO A 146 4.80 0.24 10.95
N LEU A 147 3.79 0.92 10.38
CA LEU A 147 3.08 2.00 11.05
C LEU A 147 2.10 1.53 12.13
N CYS A 148 1.67 0.26 12.10
CA CYS A 148 0.72 -0.30 13.06
C CYS A 148 1.09 -1.70 13.57
N GLY A 149 2.33 -2.14 13.36
CA GLY A 149 2.76 -3.50 13.68
C GLY A 149 2.64 -3.85 15.17
N LYS A 150 2.83 -2.89 16.08
CA LYS A 150 2.74 -3.12 17.53
C LYS A 150 1.35 -3.60 17.98
N ILE A 151 0.30 -3.24 17.26
CA ILE A 151 -1.10 -3.60 17.57
C ILE A 151 -1.62 -4.82 16.80
N LEU A 152 -0.77 -5.44 15.97
CA LEU A 152 -1.07 -6.65 15.22
C LEU A 152 -0.32 -7.86 15.80
N PRO A 153 -0.77 -9.09 15.53
CA PRO A 153 0.02 -10.29 15.83
C PRO A 153 1.41 -10.21 15.18
N ALA A 154 2.40 -10.83 15.80
CA ALA A 154 3.75 -10.89 15.25
C ALA A 154 3.74 -11.57 13.86
N THR A 155 4.58 -11.04 12.98
CA THR A 155 4.85 -11.58 11.65
C THR A 155 6.06 -12.52 11.69
N ILE A 156 6.21 -13.37 10.68
CA ILE A 156 7.35 -14.29 10.55
C ILE A 156 8.69 -13.52 10.59
N PRO A 157 8.86 -12.36 9.94
CA PRO A 157 10.08 -11.55 10.07
C PRO A 157 10.37 -11.07 11.50
N GLU A 158 9.34 -10.80 12.31
CA GLU A 158 9.53 -10.48 13.73
C GLU A 158 9.94 -11.72 14.54
N GLU A 159 9.25 -12.84 14.33
CA GLU A 159 9.47 -14.09 15.07
C GLU A 159 10.85 -14.71 14.77
N THR A 160 11.34 -14.54 13.54
CA THR A 160 12.65 -15.05 13.09
C THR A 160 13.79 -14.08 13.39
N GLY A 161 13.50 -12.90 13.95
CA GLY A 161 14.50 -11.89 14.29
C GLY A 161 15.06 -11.12 13.09
N LEU A 162 14.43 -11.21 11.90
CA LEU A 162 14.79 -10.38 10.75
C LEU A 162 14.49 -8.90 11.00
N ILE A 163 13.45 -8.60 11.78
CA ILE A 163 13.12 -7.25 12.25
C ILE A 163 12.77 -7.28 13.74
N SER A 164 13.09 -6.21 14.46
CA SER A 164 12.72 -6.06 15.87
C SER A 164 11.34 -5.42 16.00
N ARG A 165 10.45 -5.98 16.81
CA ARG A 165 9.11 -5.40 17.05
C ARG A 165 9.15 -3.99 17.64
N ASP A 166 10.20 -3.66 18.38
CA ASP A 166 10.36 -2.33 19.01
C ASP A 166 10.45 -1.21 17.97
N MET A 167 10.88 -1.54 16.76
CA MET A 167 11.00 -0.62 15.62
C MET A 167 9.68 -0.26 14.96
N LEU A 168 8.60 -0.99 15.27
CA LEU A 168 7.29 -0.77 14.69
C LEU A 168 6.52 0.29 15.49
N HIS A 169 5.51 0.89 14.88
CA HIS A 169 4.61 1.84 15.53
C HIS A 169 3.27 1.19 15.85
N ASP A 170 2.48 1.87 16.69
CA ASP A 170 1.15 1.50 17.16
C ASP A 170 0.06 2.42 16.60
N PHE A 171 0.33 3.10 15.47
CA PHE A 171 -0.63 4.04 14.89
C PHE A 171 -1.93 3.33 14.55
N ASN A 172 -3.03 4.03 14.85
CA ASN A 172 -4.36 3.51 14.62
C ASN A 172 -5.39 4.64 14.49
N GLY A 173 -6.54 4.29 13.94
CA GLY A 173 -7.66 5.20 13.73
C GLY A 173 -7.51 6.03 12.46
N ARG A 174 -8.25 7.14 12.42
CA ARG A 174 -8.41 7.97 11.21
C ARG A 174 -7.45 9.15 11.13
N SER A 175 -6.93 9.57 12.28
CA SER A 175 -5.99 10.68 12.38
C SER A 175 -4.66 10.34 11.71
N ARG A 176 -4.09 11.30 10.99
CA ARG A 176 -2.74 11.21 10.42
C ARG A 176 -1.70 12.05 11.16
N LYS A 177 -2.07 12.64 12.30
CA LYS A 177 -1.15 13.47 13.10
C LYS A 177 0.14 12.71 13.48
N PRO A 178 0.08 11.45 13.97
CA PRO A 178 1.29 10.70 14.28
C PRO A 178 2.17 10.44 13.05
N GLN A 179 1.57 10.13 11.90
CA GLN A 179 2.28 9.94 10.64
C GLN A 179 2.98 11.23 10.18
N MET A 180 2.32 12.37 10.32
CA MET A 180 2.92 13.67 9.97
C MET A 180 4.08 14.02 10.90
N ALA A 181 3.96 13.77 12.20
CA ALA A 181 5.06 13.97 13.15
C ALA A 181 6.25 13.05 12.83
N LEU A 182 5.99 11.78 12.50
CA LEU A 182 7.02 10.85 12.05
C LEU A 182 7.67 11.28 10.72
N ALA A 183 6.91 11.89 9.82
CA ALA A 183 7.43 12.43 8.57
C ALA A 183 8.42 13.57 8.82
N GLU A 184 8.12 14.47 9.75
CA GLU A 184 9.02 15.54 10.18
C GLU A 184 10.32 14.95 10.78
N GLU A 185 10.20 13.96 11.66
CA GLU A 185 11.34 13.26 12.28
C GLU A 185 12.24 12.56 11.25
N LEU A 186 11.65 12.02 10.18
CA LEU A 186 12.36 11.34 9.09
C LEU A 186 12.85 12.29 7.99
N GLY A 187 12.58 13.60 8.10
CA GLY A 187 12.94 14.59 7.07
C GLY A 187 12.10 14.48 5.78
N LEU A 188 10.95 13.80 5.84
CA LEU A 188 9.96 13.71 4.77
C LEU A 188 9.06 14.97 4.81
N THR A 189 9.56 16.05 4.24
CA THR A 189 8.87 17.35 4.18
C THR A 189 7.90 17.49 3.01
N GLU A 190 8.06 16.65 1.99
CA GLU A 190 7.24 16.69 0.77
C GLU A 190 6.54 15.37 0.52
N TYR A 191 5.22 15.40 0.55
CA TYR A 191 4.36 14.28 0.19
C TYR A 191 3.02 14.82 -0.33
N PRO A 192 2.29 14.03 -1.15
CA PRO A 192 0.94 14.41 -1.56
C PRO A 192 0.05 14.65 -0.34
N ALA A 193 -0.78 15.69 -0.39
CA ALA A 193 -1.74 15.94 0.67
C ALA A 193 -2.58 14.65 0.87
N PRO A 194 -2.83 14.20 2.11
CA PRO A 194 -3.60 12.98 2.37
C PRO A 194 -5.10 13.08 2.02
N ALA A 195 -5.48 14.08 1.23
CA ALA A 195 -6.79 14.30 0.66
C ALA A 195 -6.90 13.56 -0.69
N GLY A 196 -7.95 12.76 -0.84
CA GLY A 196 -8.16 11.97 -2.06
C GLY A 196 -8.63 10.56 -1.74
N GLY A 197 -9.85 10.26 -2.17
CA GLY A 197 -10.33 8.89 -2.27
C GLY A 197 -9.85 8.27 -3.58
N CYS A 198 -9.99 6.95 -3.71
CA CYS A 198 -9.87 6.31 -5.02
C CYS A 198 -10.91 6.89 -5.98
N LEU A 199 -10.57 7.08 -7.26
CA LEU A 199 -11.47 7.62 -8.28
C LEU A 199 -12.79 6.84 -8.39
N LEU A 200 -12.74 5.51 -8.16
CA LEU A 200 -13.90 4.62 -8.10
C LEU A 200 -14.84 4.87 -6.90
N THR A 201 -14.50 5.80 -6.00
CA THR A 201 -15.38 6.27 -4.93
C THR A 201 -16.09 7.57 -5.29
N GLU A 202 -15.72 8.22 -6.40
CA GLU A 202 -16.36 9.44 -6.89
C GLU A 202 -17.65 9.10 -7.65
N PRO A 203 -18.82 9.66 -7.25
CA PRO A 203 -20.11 9.29 -7.83
C PRO A 203 -20.21 9.44 -9.36
N ASN A 204 -19.77 10.57 -9.91
CA ASN A 204 -19.96 10.86 -11.34
C ASN A 204 -19.09 9.96 -12.21
N TYR A 205 -17.83 9.76 -11.82
CA TYR A 205 -16.89 8.86 -12.46
C TYR A 205 -17.43 7.42 -12.44
N SER A 206 -17.88 6.98 -11.27
CA SER A 206 -18.42 5.63 -11.10
C SER A 206 -19.70 5.41 -11.91
N HIS A 207 -20.53 6.44 -12.06
CA HIS A 207 -21.71 6.36 -12.92
C HIS A 207 -21.32 6.20 -14.39
N ARG A 208 -20.43 7.06 -14.91
CA ARG A 208 -19.93 6.96 -16.29
C ARG A 208 -19.25 5.63 -16.58
N LEU A 209 -18.47 5.11 -15.62
CA LEU A 209 -17.82 3.81 -15.75
C LEU A 209 -18.83 2.66 -15.80
N ARG A 210 -19.90 2.70 -15.01
CA ARG A 210 -20.98 1.69 -15.10
C ARG A 210 -21.64 1.69 -16.47
N GLU A 211 -21.97 2.87 -17.00
CA GLU A 211 -22.54 3.00 -18.34
C GLU A 211 -21.60 2.39 -19.39
N LEU A 212 -20.31 2.72 -19.32
CA LEU A 212 -19.31 2.18 -20.25
C LEU A 212 -19.19 0.65 -20.18
N LEU A 213 -19.34 0.06 -19.00
CA LEU A 213 -19.19 -1.39 -18.80
C LEU A 213 -20.46 -2.19 -19.10
N ALA A 214 -21.60 -1.52 -19.27
CA ALA A 214 -22.88 -2.13 -19.62
C ALA A 214 -23.09 -2.29 -21.14
N HIS A 215 -22.23 -1.64 -21.94
CA HIS A 215 -22.20 -1.71 -23.40
C HIS A 215 -21.00 -2.53 -23.90
#